data_AF-A0A436WN63-F1
#
_entry.id   AF-A0A436WN63-F1
#
_cell.length_a   1.000
_cell.length_b   1.000
_cell.length_c   1.000
_cell.angle_alpha   90.00
_cell.angle_beta   90.00
_cell.angle_gamma   90.00
#
_symmetry.space_group_name_H-M   'P 1'
#
loop_
_entity.id
_entity.type
_entity.pdbx_description
1 polymer ?
#
loop_
_entity_poly.entity_id
_entity_poly.type
_entity_poly.pdbx_seq_one_letter_code
_entity_poly.pdbx_strand_id
1 'polypeptide(L)'
;MGRKRLVTLLALASLGMASPPGCQSVWTPSGDEMKPHVDPSVMAECGTVVDVPHRFIPGDETSRLWAQDRANLGACGRLNHAKGTTIRALVK
;
A
#
# COMPACT_ATOMS: atom_id res chain seq x y z
N MET A 1 55.57 43.89 15.78
CA MET A 1 54.91 44.36 14.55
C MET A 1 53.69 43.48 14.29
N GLY A 2 52.48 44.03 14.33
CA GLY A 2 51.26 43.28 14.05
C GLY A 2 50.14 44.26 13.73
N ARG A 3 50.17 44.80 12.51
CA ARG A 3 49.23 45.81 12.02
C ARG A 3 47.83 45.20 11.86
N LYS A 4 46.85 46.00 12.27
CA LYS A 4 45.41 45.75 12.23
C LYS A 4 44.84 45.93 10.81
N ARG A 5 43.68 45.28 10.59
CA ARG A 5 42.62 45.57 9.59
C ARG A 5 43.02 45.16 8.15
N LEU A 6 42.15 44.59 7.32
CA LEU A 6 40.77 44.99 7.04
C LEU A 6 39.95 43.78 6.55
N VAL A 7 38.67 43.84 6.91
CA VAL A 7 37.54 43.10 6.32
C VAL A 7 37.52 43.29 4.81
N THR A 8 37.42 42.19 4.06
CA THR A 8 36.96 42.23 2.66
C THR A 8 35.73 41.35 2.55
N LEU A 9 34.57 42.01 2.55
CA LEU A 9 33.28 41.46 2.15
C LEU A 9 33.35 41.16 0.65
N LEU A 10 33.39 39.89 0.27
CA LEU A 10 33.11 39.48 -1.10
C LEU A 10 31.63 39.18 -1.22
N ALA A 11 30.97 40.09 -1.91
CA ALA A 11 29.58 40.10 -2.25
C ALA A 11 29.27 39.12 -3.40
N LEU A 12 28.01 38.70 -3.44
CA LEU A 12 27.23 38.41 -4.65
C LEU A 12 27.68 37.22 -5.51
N ALA A 13 27.14 36.05 -5.16
CA ALA A 13 26.67 35.11 -6.17
C ALA A 13 25.30 34.56 -5.73
N SER A 14 24.30 35.43 -5.81
CA SER A 14 22.91 35.01 -5.94
C SER A 14 22.79 34.25 -7.26
N LEU A 15 23.04 32.93 -7.21
CA LEU A 15 22.52 32.02 -8.21
C LEU A 15 21.01 32.11 -8.11
N GLY A 16 20.43 32.96 -8.95
CA GLY A 16 19.02 32.88 -9.28
C GLY A 16 18.78 31.48 -9.82
N MET A 17 18.24 30.61 -8.97
CA MET A 17 17.60 29.41 -9.44
C MET A 17 16.38 29.89 -10.21
N ALA A 18 16.54 30.03 -11.53
CA ALA A 18 15.41 30.10 -12.42
C ALA A 18 14.62 28.82 -12.20
N SER A 19 13.58 28.92 -11.37
CA SER A 19 12.63 27.85 -11.15
C SER A 19 12.05 27.52 -12.52
N PRO A 20 12.25 26.31 -13.07
CA PRO A 20 11.55 25.95 -14.28
C PRO A 20 10.05 26.13 -14.04
N PRO A 21 9.27 26.61 -15.02
CA PRO A 21 7.82 26.67 -14.88
C PRO A 21 7.36 25.29 -14.45
N GLY A 22 6.86 25.19 -13.23
CA GLY A 22 6.44 23.93 -12.65
C GLY A 22 5.50 23.25 -13.64
N CYS A 23 5.73 21.97 -13.90
CA CYS A 23 4.81 21.15 -14.66
C CYS A 23 3.47 21.16 -13.93
N GLN A 24 2.60 22.10 -14.26
CA GLN A 24 1.21 22.06 -13.87
C GLN A 24 0.58 21.00 -14.75
N SER A 25 0.63 19.75 -14.28
CA SER A 25 -0.21 18.68 -14.82
C SER A 25 -1.65 19.09 -14.52
N VAL A 26 -2.27 19.78 -15.47
CA VAL A 26 -3.72 19.96 -15.52
C VAL A 26 -4.29 18.56 -15.75
N TRP A 27 -4.72 17.92 -14.67
CA TRP A 27 -5.54 16.73 -14.75
C TRP A 27 -6.96 17.20 -15.03
N THR A 28 -7.34 17.26 -16.30
CA THR A 28 -8.75 17.35 -16.68
C THR A 28 -9.39 16.01 -16.31
N PRO A 29 -10.36 15.94 -15.40
CA PRO A 29 -11.15 14.73 -15.22
C PRO A 29 -12.02 14.62 -16.47
N SER A 30 -11.61 13.78 -17.43
CA SER A 30 -12.50 13.37 -18.50
C SER A 30 -13.69 12.67 -17.84
N GLY A 31 -14.87 13.25 -17.99
CA GLY A 31 -16.12 12.86 -17.32
C GLY A 31 -16.72 11.56 -17.82
N ASP A 32 -15.92 10.50 -17.89
CA ASP A 32 -16.42 9.14 -17.74
C ASP A 32 -16.16 8.76 -16.30
N GLU A 33 -17.23 8.45 -15.57
CA GLU A 33 -17.20 7.93 -14.22
C GLU A 33 -16.14 6.82 -14.14
N MET A 34 -14.99 7.15 -13.54
CA MET A 34 -13.86 6.26 -13.38
C MET A 34 -14.29 5.15 -12.42
N LYS A 35 -14.99 4.15 -12.95
CA LYS A 35 -15.38 2.97 -12.17
C LYS A 35 -14.07 2.33 -11.71
N PRO A 36 -13.86 2.22 -10.38
CA PRO A 36 -12.66 1.58 -9.86
C PRO A 36 -12.53 0.20 -10.48
N HIS A 37 -11.38 -0.08 -11.14
CA HIS A 37 -11.09 -1.44 -11.58
C HIS A 37 -10.84 -2.30 -10.34
N VAL A 38 -11.70 -3.29 -10.13
CA VAL A 38 -11.60 -4.23 -9.02
C VAL A 38 -11.24 -5.59 -9.61
N ASP A 39 -10.07 -6.11 -9.25
CA ASP A 39 -9.64 -7.44 -9.68
C ASP A 39 -10.64 -8.50 -9.18
N PRO A 40 -11.19 -9.37 -10.04
CA PRO A 40 -12.20 -10.36 -9.64
C PRO A 40 -11.75 -11.32 -8.53
N SER A 41 -10.44 -11.55 -8.36
CA SER A 41 -9.92 -12.38 -7.26
C SER A 41 -10.25 -11.79 -5.90
N VAL A 42 -10.43 -10.47 -5.77
CA VAL A 42 -10.89 -9.85 -4.53
C VAL A 42 -12.37 -10.09 -4.25
N MET A 43 -13.13 -10.55 -5.24
CA MET A 43 -14.54 -10.95 -5.08
C MET A 43 -14.69 -12.46 -4.85
N ALA A 44 -13.61 -13.23 -4.92
CA ALA A 44 -13.63 -14.66 -4.61
C ALA A 44 -14.07 -14.92 -3.17
N GLU A 45 -14.83 -16.00 -2.99
CA GLU A 45 -15.24 -16.47 -1.67
C GLU A 45 -14.04 -17.01 -0.89
N CYS A 46 -14.14 -16.97 0.44
CA CYS A 46 -13.16 -17.65 1.29
C CYS A 46 -13.22 -19.17 1.05
N GLY A 47 -12.06 -19.82 1.08
CA GLY A 47 -12.02 -21.27 1.20
C GLY A 47 -12.71 -21.74 2.49
N THR A 48 -13.20 -22.97 2.47
CA THR A 48 -13.84 -23.60 3.64
C THR A 48 -12.81 -24.24 4.55
N VAL A 49 -13.17 -24.39 5.82
CA VAL A 49 -12.42 -25.22 6.79
C VAL A 49 -12.59 -26.69 6.38
N VAL A 50 -11.54 -27.49 6.51
CA VAL A 50 -11.65 -28.94 6.28
C VAL A 50 -12.33 -29.58 7.48
N ASP A 51 -13.31 -30.45 7.23
CA ASP A 51 -14.02 -31.15 8.30
C ASP A 51 -13.08 -32.09 9.07
N VAL A 52 -13.22 -32.16 10.40
CA VAL A 52 -12.37 -33.03 11.22
C VAL A 52 -12.86 -34.46 11.05
N PRO A 53 -12.05 -35.39 10.52
CA PRO A 53 -12.55 -36.72 10.22
C PRO A 53 -12.96 -37.46 11.50
N HIS A 54 -14.08 -38.19 11.46
CA HIS A 54 -14.55 -39.06 12.55
C HIS A 54 -13.73 -40.35 12.67
N ARG A 55 -12.42 -40.22 12.85
CA ARG A 55 -11.48 -41.30 13.13
C ARG A 55 -10.32 -40.78 13.97
N PHE A 56 -9.48 -41.68 14.44
CA PHE A 56 -8.21 -41.28 15.00
C PHE A 56 -7.37 -40.56 13.94
N ILE A 57 -6.86 -39.38 14.29
CA ILE A 57 -5.97 -38.56 13.47
C ILE A 57 -4.61 -38.52 14.18
N PRO A 58 -3.54 -39.07 13.59
CA PRO A 58 -2.20 -38.94 14.14
C PRO A 58 -1.74 -37.47 14.16
N GLY A 59 -0.74 -37.14 15.00
CA GLY A 59 -0.34 -35.76 15.25
C GLY A 59 0.20 -35.00 14.02
N ASP A 60 0.88 -35.69 13.11
CA ASP A 60 1.37 -35.15 11.84
C ASP A 60 0.21 -34.79 10.89
N GLU A 61 -0.79 -35.66 10.79
CA GLU A 61 -2.00 -35.40 10.01
C GLU A 61 -2.79 -34.21 10.59
N THR A 62 -2.93 -34.14 11.91
CA THR A 62 -3.58 -33.02 12.60
C THR A 62 -2.87 -31.70 12.29
N SER A 63 -1.53 -31.69 12.37
CA SER A 63 -0.72 -30.51 12.11
C SER A 63 -0.88 -30.02 10.67
N ARG A 64 -0.97 -30.94 9.71
CA ARG A 64 -1.19 -30.63 8.28
C ARG A 64 -2.57 -30.02 8.04
N LEU A 65 -3.63 -30.59 8.61
CA LEU A 65 -4.99 -30.08 8.47
C LEU A 65 -5.10 -28.65 9.04
N TRP A 66 -4.53 -28.41 10.22
CA TRP A 66 -4.51 -27.06 10.80
C TRP A 66 -3.68 -26.05 10.00
N ALA A 67 -2.58 -26.49 9.39
CA ALA A 67 -1.80 -25.64 8.49
C ALA A 67 -2.60 -25.24 7.25
N GLN A 68 -3.36 -26.20 6.68
CA GLN A 68 -4.24 -25.96 5.55
C GLN A 68 -5.37 -24.99 5.89
N ASP A 69 -6.03 -25.17 7.04
CA ASP A 69 -7.08 -24.26 7.50
C ASP A 69 -6.55 -22.83 7.70
N ARG A 70 -5.37 -22.68 8.32
CA ARG A 70 -4.74 -21.35 8.47
C ARG A 70 -4.37 -20.72 7.13
N ALA A 71 -3.91 -21.49 6.16
CA ALA A 71 -3.61 -20.98 4.83
C ALA A 71 -4.88 -20.48 4.13
N ASN A 72 -5.94 -21.29 4.15
CA ASN A 72 -7.24 -20.99 3.55
C ASN A 72 -7.89 -19.74 4.17
N LEU A 73 -7.91 -19.67 5.50
CA LEU A 73 -8.55 -18.57 6.23
C LEU A 73 -7.69 -17.31 6.28
N GLY A 74 -6.37 -17.44 6.40
CA GLY A 74 -5.45 -16.31 6.52
C GLY A 74 -5.38 -15.47 5.26
N ALA A 75 -5.41 -16.10 4.07
CA ALA A 75 -5.49 -15.38 2.81
C ALA A 75 -6.82 -14.62 2.68
N CYS A 76 -7.93 -15.26 3.04
CA CYS A 76 -9.23 -14.60 2.95
C CYS A 76 -9.40 -13.46 3.96
N GLY A 77 -8.90 -13.60 5.19
CA GLY A 77 -8.93 -12.54 6.20
C GLY A 77 -8.24 -11.26 5.73
N ARG A 78 -7.06 -11.39 5.08
CA ARG A 78 -6.35 -10.24 4.50
C ARG A 78 -7.13 -9.59 3.36
N LEU A 79 -7.73 -10.40 2.49
CA LEU A 79 -8.54 -9.93 1.36
C LEU A 79 -9.79 -9.19 1.83
N ASN A 80 -10.53 -9.75 2.80
CA ASN A 80 -11.71 -9.08 3.37
C ASN A 80 -11.36 -7.79 4.12
N HIS A 81 -10.23 -7.77 4.82
CA HIS A 81 -9.71 -6.55 5.44
C HIS A 81 -9.39 -5.47 4.39
N ALA A 82 -8.75 -5.84 3.29
CA ALA A 82 -8.47 -4.92 2.18
C ALA A 82 -9.77 -4.39 1.56
N LYS A 83 -10.77 -5.24 1.28
CA LYS A 83 -12.10 -4.83 0.79
C LYS A 83 -12.77 -3.81 1.71
N GLY A 84 -12.80 -4.10 3.01
CA GLY A 84 -13.39 -3.17 3.99
C GLY A 84 -12.65 -1.83 4.04
N THR A 85 -11.33 -1.84 3.85
CA THR A 85 -10.52 -0.62 3.80
C THR A 85 -10.81 0.21 2.55
N THR A 86 -10.87 -0.43 1.38
CA THR A 86 -11.20 0.23 0.11
C THR A 86 -12.61 0.82 0.13
N ILE A 87 -13.62 0.06 0.58
CA ILE A 87 -15.00 0.57 0.69
C ILE A 87 -15.04 1.78 1.62
N ARG A 88 -14.40 1.74 2.79
CA ARG A 88 -14.33 2.89 3.71
C ARG A 88 -13.64 4.12 3.10
N ALA A 89 -12.68 3.92 2.20
CA ALA A 89 -12.00 5.00 1.50
C ALA A 89 -12.87 5.64 0.41
N LEU A 90 -13.83 4.89 -0.17
CA LEU A 90 -14.73 5.36 -1.23
C LEU A 90 -16.02 6.03 -0.71
N VAL A 91 -16.41 5.76 0.54
CA VAL A 91 -17.64 6.29 1.16
C VAL A 91 -17.39 7.59 1.95
N LYS A 92 -16.16 8.11 1.96
CA LYS A 92 -15.79 9.41 2.53
C LYS A 92 -15.59 10.44 1.43
#